data_AF-A0A9W6PT66-F1
#
_entry.id   AF-A0A9W6PT66-F1
#
_cell.length_a   1.000
_cell.length_b   1.000
_cell.length_c   1.000
_cell.angle_alpha   90.00
_cell.angle_beta   90.00
_cell.angle_gamma   90.00
#
_symmetry.space_group_name_H-M   'P 1'
#
loop_
_entity.id
_entity.type
_entity.pdbx_description
1 polymer ?
#
loop_
_entity_poly.entity_id
_entity_poly.type
_entity_poly.pdbx_seq_one_letter_code
_entity_poly.pdbx_strand_id
1 'polypeptide(L)'
;MWAGHNSPTRSPLRSAGPPAVRPAAAWYALPVALVLSAVTGLAVVLAVSWDASKAAQADPVVIDGRGHKRPDLVAGRRYLLYVPRGAHAPASCEVALGTASVPLALTRSDPWAAAQRAGYRYAASFRAPVSGPTRLVCTGDAPRLMIAPDDAVHGLLGLAVLAALAMTGAGAVGFVVIFVRRRLTRRRLAYGLP
;
A
#
# COMPACT_ATOMS: atom_id res chain seq x y z
N MET A 1 90.76 31.90 -2.17
CA MET A 1 89.38 32.19 -1.71
C MET A 1 88.42 31.38 -2.55
N TRP A 2 87.82 30.33 -2.00
CA TRP A 2 86.78 29.53 -2.66
C TRP A 2 85.53 29.55 -1.78
N ALA A 3 84.41 29.97 -2.36
CA ALA A 3 83.11 30.03 -1.71
C ALA A 3 82.46 28.64 -1.77
N GLY A 4 82.30 28.00 -0.61
CA GLY A 4 81.53 26.77 -0.48
C GLY A 4 80.03 27.06 -0.69
N HIS A 5 79.47 26.50 -1.75
CA HIS A 5 78.04 26.56 -2.06
C HIS A 5 77.31 25.49 -1.24
N ASN A 6 76.69 25.88 -0.12
CA ASN A 6 75.80 25.00 0.63
C ASN A 6 74.49 24.86 -0.15
N SER A 7 74.29 23.71 -0.80
CA SER A 7 73.00 23.36 -1.38
C SER A 7 72.07 22.87 -0.27
N PRO A 8 70.88 23.48 -0.05
CA PRO A 8 69.95 22.96 0.94
C PRO A 8 69.33 21.66 0.43
N THR A 9 69.53 20.58 1.19
CA THR A 9 68.85 19.30 1.03
C THR A 9 67.35 19.52 1.19
N ARG A 10 66.60 19.52 0.08
CA ARG A 10 65.12 19.51 0.13
C ARG A 10 64.68 18.17 0.72
N SER A 11 64.15 18.20 1.94
CA SER A 11 63.41 17.08 2.52
C SER A 11 62.27 16.66 1.57
N PRO A 12 62.03 15.37 1.34
CA PRO A 12 60.89 14.94 0.54
C PRO A 12 59.61 15.37 1.27
N LEU A 13 58.84 16.25 0.65
CA LEU A 13 57.48 16.56 1.04
C LEU A 13 56.69 15.26 1.03
N ARG A 14 56.52 14.67 2.21
CA ARG A 14 55.66 13.53 2.44
C ARG A 14 54.25 14.03 2.14
N SER A 15 53.79 13.78 0.92
CA SER A 15 52.42 14.07 0.48
C SER A 15 51.47 13.48 1.52
N ALA A 16 50.82 14.36 2.29
CA ALA A 16 49.74 13.95 3.18
C ALA A 16 48.67 13.33 2.28
N GLY A 17 48.55 12.01 2.32
CA GLY A 17 47.52 11.30 1.57
C GLY A 17 46.14 11.85 1.92
N PRO A 18 45.14 11.69 1.02
CA PRO A 18 43.80 12.21 1.23
C PRO A 18 43.26 11.79 2.61
N PRO A 19 42.53 12.68 3.31
CA PRO A 19 42.08 12.41 4.67
C PRO A 19 41.27 11.12 4.71
N ALA A 20 41.66 10.20 5.60
CA ALA A 20 40.97 8.94 5.78
C ALA A 20 39.52 9.20 6.20
N VAL A 21 38.57 8.94 5.30
CA VAL A 21 37.14 9.07 5.57
C VAL A 21 36.77 8.05 6.65
N ARG A 22 36.69 8.50 7.90
CA ARG A 22 36.21 7.66 9.01
C ARG A 22 34.70 7.46 8.82
N PRO A 23 34.20 6.22 8.70
CA PRO A 23 32.78 5.98 8.58
C PRO A 23 32.09 6.41 9.87
N ALA A 24 31.44 7.57 9.85
CA ALA A 24 30.62 8.04 10.95
C ALA A 24 29.39 7.13 11.12
N ALA A 25 28.86 7.03 12.34
CA ALA A 25 27.63 6.26 12.63
C ALA A 25 26.44 6.66 11.73
N ALA A 26 26.47 7.88 11.18
CA ALA A 26 25.53 8.41 10.20
C ALA A 26 25.32 7.53 8.95
N TRP A 27 26.30 6.71 8.56
CA TRP A 27 26.15 5.79 7.42
C TRP A 27 25.11 4.69 7.66
N TYR A 28 24.88 4.29 8.91
CA TYR A 28 23.82 3.33 9.26
C TYR A 28 22.47 4.00 9.48
N ALA A 29 22.43 5.32 9.64
CA ALA A 29 21.19 6.04 9.90
C ALA A 29 20.21 5.92 8.74
N LEU A 30 20.68 5.99 7.49
CA LEU A 30 19.84 5.85 6.30
C LEU A 30 19.14 4.48 6.18
N PRO A 31 19.86 3.34 6.21
CA PRO A 31 19.20 2.03 6.12
C PRO A 31 18.30 1.75 7.34
N VAL A 32 18.68 2.21 8.54
CA VAL A 32 17.82 2.09 9.73
C VAL A 32 16.55 2.93 9.59
N ALA A 33 16.65 4.17 9.10
CA ALA A 33 15.51 5.04 8.86
C ALA A 33 14.57 4.46 7.80
N LEU A 34 15.12 3.88 6.72
CA LEU A 34 14.33 3.18 5.69
C LEU A 34 13.54 2.02 6.30
N VAL A 35 14.18 1.15 7.08
CA VAL A 35 13.49 0.01 7.73
C VAL A 35 12.43 0.51 8.71
N LEU A 36 12.73 1.51 9.54
CA LEU A 36 11.76 2.09 10.48
C LEU A 36 10.56 2.70 9.77
N SER A 37 10.79 3.43 8.67
CA SER A 37 9.70 4.01 7.86
C SER A 37 8.81 2.94 7.22
N ALA A 38 9.41 1.84 6.74
CA ALA A 38 8.67 0.72 6.18
C ALA A 38 7.80 0.02 7.24
N VAL A 39 8.37 -0.24 8.42
CA VAL A 39 7.65 -0.90 9.53
C VAL A 39 6.53 -0.01 10.06
N THR A 40 6.81 1.28 10.31
CA THR A 40 5.80 2.21 10.83
C THR A 40 4.71 2.48 9.80
N GLY A 41 5.07 2.70 8.53
CA GLY A 41 4.10 2.88 7.45
C GLY A 41 3.19 1.67 7.26
N LEU A 42 3.76 0.45 7.28
CA LEU A 42 2.98 -0.78 7.18
C LEU A 42 2.06 -0.98 8.38
N ALA A 43 2.55 -0.72 9.60
CA ALA A 43 1.75 -0.83 10.81
C ALA A 43 0.56 0.14 10.82
N VAL A 44 0.76 1.39 10.38
CA VAL A 44 -0.32 2.39 10.27
C VAL A 44 -1.36 1.94 9.24
N VAL A 45 -0.92 1.49 8.06
CA VAL A 45 -1.85 1.00 7.03
C VAL A 45 -2.63 -0.20 7.54
N LEU A 46 -1.97 -1.18 8.17
CA LEU A 46 -2.64 -2.34 8.79
C LEU A 46 -3.66 -1.92 9.83
N ALA A 47 -3.30 -1.00 10.75
CA ALA A 47 -4.20 -0.53 11.79
C ALA A 47 -5.46 0.14 11.21
N VAL A 48 -5.30 1.01 10.21
CA VAL A 48 -6.42 1.74 9.59
C VAL A 48 -7.28 0.83 8.69
N SER A 49 -6.66 -0.17 8.05
CA SER A 49 -7.35 -1.07 7.12
C SER A 49 -7.83 -2.38 7.73
N TRP A 50 -7.57 -2.63 9.02
CA TRP A 50 -7.89 -3.90 9.68
C TRP A 50 -9.38 -4.24 9.64
N ASP A 51 -10.23 -3.30 10.03
CA ASP A 51 -11.67 -3.53 9.99
C ASP A 51 -12.14 -3.65 8.54
N ALA A 52 -11.63 -2.78 7.68
CA ALA A 52 -11.94 -2.76 6.26
C ALA A 52 -11.61 -4.13 5.59
N SER A 53 -10.48 -4.75 5.93
CA SER A 53 -10.05 -6.05 5.40
C SER A 53 -10.95 -7.19 5.86
N LYS A 54 -11.31 -7.25 7.16
CA LYS A 54 -12.17 -8.32 7.69
C LYS A 54 -13.52 -8.46 6.99
N ALA A 55 -14.14 -7.35 6.57
CA ALA A 55 -15.42 -7.43 5.85
C ALA A 55 -15.30 -7.36 4.32
N ALA A 56 -14.13 -7.05 3.76
CA ALA A 56 -13.88 -7.32 2.35
C ALA A 56 -13.64 -8.83 2.08
N GLN A 57 -13.47 -9.64 3.13
CA GLN A 57 -13.58 -11.10 3.04
C GLN A 57 -15.04 -11.59 2.90
N ALA A 58 -16.04 -10.70 2.98
CA ALA A 58 -17.42 -11.10 2.82
C ALA A 58 -17.68 -11.52 1.38
N ASP A 59 -18.28 -12.70 1.21
CA ASP A 59 -18.57 -13.23 -0.11
C ASP A 59 -19.57 -12.33 -0.87
N PRO A 60 -19.45 -12.25 -2.20
CA PRO A 60 -20.38 -11.50 -3.02
C PRO A 60 -21.77 -12.12 -2.93
N VAL A 61 -22.78 -11.30 -2.68
CA VAL A 61 -24.16 -11.76 -2.54
C VAL A 61 -24.95 -11.41 -3.79
N VAL A 62 -25.46 -12.43 -4.47
CA VAL A 62 -26.46 -12.23 -5.54
C VAL A 62 -27.84 -12.20 -4.92
N ILE A 63 -28.53 -11.06 -5.07
CA ILE A 63 -29.90 -10.82 -4.64
C ILE A 63 -30.83 -10.75 -5.86
N ASP A 64 -32.10 -11.07 -5.66
CA ASP A 64 -33.13 -10.76 -6.65
C ASP A 64 -33.49 -9.28 -6.54
N GLY A 65 -33.88 -8.63 -7.64
CA GLY A 65 -34.24 -7.19 -7.64
C GLY A 65 -35.34 -6.82 -6.63
N ARG A 66 -36.13 -7.80 -6.19
CA ARG A 66 -37.18 -7.68 -5.15
C ARG A 66 -36.68 -7.87 -3.71
N GLY A 67 -35.39 -8.07 -3.48
CA GLY A 67 -34.78 -8.14 -2.15
C GLY A 67 -35.16 -9.36 -1.31
N HIS A 68 -35.30 -10.55 -1.91
CA HIS A 68 -35.67 -11.75 -1.12
C HIS A 68 -34.50 -12.26 -0.26
N LYS A 69 -33.27 -12.04 -0.72
CA LYS A 69 -32.06 -12.29 0.05
C LYS A 69 -31.66 -11.06 0.86
N ARG A 70 -31.21 -11.31 2.09
CA ARG A 70 -30.77 -10.27 3.02
C ARG A 70 -29.24 -10.26 3.10
N PRO A 71 -28.56 -9.36 2.37
CA PRO A 71 -27.14 -9.14 2.62
C PRO A 71 -26.93 -8.64 4.05
N ASP A 72 -25.90 -9.16 4.70
CA ASP A 72 -25.41 -8.60 5.95
C ASP A 72 -24.53 -7.39 5.61
N LEU A 73 -25.06 -6.20 5.86
CA LEU A 73 -24.37 -4.95 5.58
C LEU A 73 -23.69 -4.45 6.84
N VAL A 74 -22.64 -3.64 6.68
CA VAL A 74 -21.98 -2.95 7.79
C VAL A 74 -22.08 -1.45 7.57
N ALA A 75 -22.66 -0.73 8.54
CA ALA A 75 -22.87 0.71 8.47
C ALA A 75 -21.57 1.46 8.14
N GLY A 76 -21.68 2.48 7.30
CA GLY A 76 -20.55 3.32 6.87
C GLY A 76 -19.64 2.67 5.81
N ARG A 77 -19.85 1.40 5.44
CA ARG A 77 -19.04 0.74 4.41
C ARG A 77 -19.56 0.97 3.00
N ARG A 78 -18.62 0.99 2.07
CA ARG A 78 -18.90 1.06 0.63
C ARG A 78 -19.14 -0.34 0.08
N TYR A 79 -20.19 -0.46 -0.72
CA TYR A 79 -20.53 -1.66 -1.47
C TYR A 79 -20.65 -1.32 -2.93
N LEU A 80 -20.30 -2.29 -3.77
CA LEU A 80 -20.34 -2.22 -5.22
C LEU A 80 -21.55 -3.02 -5.70
N LEU A 81 -22.36 -2.39 -6.55
CA LEU A 81 -23.56 -2.97 -7.13
C LEU A 81 -23.31 -3.28 -8.60
N TYR A 82 -23.57 -4.54 -8.94
CA TYR A 82 -23.40 -5.07 -10.28
C TYR A 82 -24.73 -5.59 -10.82
N VAL A 83 -24.94 -5.36 -12.10
CA VAL A 83 -26.09 -5.88 -12.85
C VAL A 83 -25.61 -6.91 -13.87
N PRO A 84 -26.43 -7.90 -14.26
CA PRO A 84 -26.14 -8.78 -15.37
C PRO A 84 -25.78 -7.98 -16.63
N ARG A 85 -24.86 -8.49 -17.45
CA ARG A 85 -24.56 -7.87 -18.75
C ARG A 85 -25.83 -7.84 -19.60
N GLY A 86 -26.14 -6.68 -20.20
CA GLY A 86 -27.36 -6.44 -20.97
C GLY A 86 -28.54 -5.91 -20.15
N ALA A 87 -28.52 -5.99 -18.82
CA ALA A 87 -29.54 -5.37 -17.97
C ALA A 87 -29.27 -3.86 -17.77
N HIS A 88 -30.33 -3.09 -17.55
CA HIS A 88 -30.23 -1.67 -17.18
C HIS A 88 -29.80 -1.50 -15.72
N ALA A 89 -29.05 -0.43 -15.45
CA ALA A 89 -28.68 -0.08 -14.08
C ALA A 89 -29.94 0.40 -13.32
N PRO A 90 -30.10 0.05 -12.04
CA PRO A 90 -31.25 0.49 -11.27
C PRO A 90 -31.27 2.02 -11.14
N ALA A 91 -32.49 2.57 -11.12
CA ALA A 91 -32.70 4.01 -10.99
C ALA A 91 -32.41 4.47 -9.55
N SER A 92 -33.01 3.77 -8.58
CA SER A 92 -32.79 3.96 -7.14
C SER A 92 -32.74 2.63 -6.42
N CYS A 93 -32.14 2.63 -5.23
CA CYS A 93 -32.18 1.50 -4.31
C CYS A 93 -32.48 2.01 -2.90
N GLU A 94 -33.12 1.18 -2.10
CA GLU A 94 -33.48 1.46 -0.71
C GLU A 94 -33.15 0.25 0.16
N VAL A 95 -32.80 0.51 1.41
CA VAL A 95 -32.63 -0.51 2.43
C VAL A 95 -33.86 -0.53 3.31
N ALA A 96 -34.56 -1.66 3.34
CA ALA A 96 -35.69 -1.90 4.23
C ALA A 96 -35.22 -2.56 5.53
N LEU A 97 -35.52 -1.91 6.66
CA LEU A 97 -35.38 -2.43 8.02
C LEU A 97 -36.75 -2.49 8.68
N GLY A 98 -37.33 -3.69 8.72
CA GLY A 98 -38.69 -3.87 9.23
C GLY A 98 -39.70 -3.07 8.39
N THR A 99 -40.30 -2.04 8.98
CA THR A 99 -41.29 -1.17 8.34
C THR A 99 -40.71 0.12 7.76
N ALA A 100 -39.45 0.46 8.08
CA ALA A 100 -38.79 1.65 7.58
C ALA A 100 -37.96 1.34 6.34
N SER A 101 -38.03 2.20 5.31
CA SER A 101 -37.10 2.18 4.18
C SER A 101 -36.24 3.44 4.17
N VAL A 102 -34.95 3.26 3.90
CA VAL A 102 -33.97 4.34 3.81
C VAL A 102 -33.40 4.36 2.39
N PRO A 103 -33.50 5.48 1.65
CA PRO A 103 -32.95 5.56 0.30
C PRO A 103 -31.43 5.53 0.30
N LEU A 104 -30.85 4.85 -0.68
CA LEU A 104 -29.41 4.77 -0.88
C LEU A 104 -28.94 5.80 -1.90
N ALA A 105 -27.92 6.56 -1.53
CA ALA A 105 -27.18 7.40 -2.47
C ALA A 105 -26.32 6.50 -3.37
N LEU A 106 -26.71 6.39 -4.65
CA LEU A 106 -25.99 5.61 -5.66
C LEU A 106 -24.99 6.49 -6.41
N THR A 107 -23.72 6.15 -6.33
CA THR A 107 -22.63 6.80 -7.09
C THR A 107 -22.27 5.95 -8.30
N ARG A 108 -22.49 6.48 -9.50
CA ARG A 108 -22.27 5.76 -10.78
C ARG A 108 -20.90 5.98 -11.41
N SER A 109 -20.23 7.07 -11.05
CA SER A 109 -18.87 7.38 -11.48
C SER A 109 -17.90 6.95 -10.39
N ASP A 110 -17.23 5.83 -10.61
CA ASP A 110 -16.16 5.40 -9.72
C ASP A 110 -14.95 5.05 -10.58
N PRO A 111 -13.88 5.89 -10.58
CA PRO A 111 -12.72 5.72 -11.44
C PRO A 111 -11.94 4.44 -11.12
N TRP A 112 -12.21 3.83 -9.95
CA TRP A 112 -11.63 2.59 -9.48
C TRP A 112 -12.65 1.46 -9.41
N ALA A 113 -13.83 1.61 -10.06
CA ALA A 113 -14.88 0.60 -10.10
C ALA A 113 -14.24 -0.77 -10.38
N ALA A 114 -14.35 -1.67 -9.42
CA ALA A 114 -13.59 -2.91 -9.41
C ALA A 114 -13.82 -3.72 -10.70
N ALA A 115 -12.80 -4.53 -11.02
CA ALA A 115 -12.72 -5.33 -12.24
C ALA A 115 -14.06 -5.98 -12.60
N GLN A 116 -14.40 -5.95 -13.90
CA GLN A 116 -15.61 -6.60 -14.38
C GLN A 116 -15.66 -8.05 -13.92
N ARG A 117 -16.77 -8.43 -13.28
CA ARG A 117 -17.00 -9.80 -12.86
C ARG A 117 -17.65 -10.60 -13.98
N ALA A 118 -17.36 -11.89 -14.08
CA ALA A 118 -17.89 -12.74 -15.15
C ALA A 118 -19.42 -12.68 -15.19
N GLY A 119 -20.00 -12.29 -16.33
CA GLY A 119 -21.45 -12.17 -16.53
C GLY A 119 -22.11 -10.90 -15.94
N TYR A 120 -21.36 -10.07 -15.23
CA TYR A 120 -21.86 -8.86 -14.57
C TYR A 120 -21.11 -7.61 -15.03
N ARG A 121 -21.76 -6.45 -14.97
CA ARG A 121 -21.16 -5.14 -15.17
C ARG A 121 -21.40 -4.26 -13.96
N TYR A 122 -20.43 -3.42 -13.64
CA TYR A 122 -20.59 -2.39 -12.62
C TYR A 122 -21.75 -1.45 -13.00
N ALA A 123 -22.58 -1.12 -12.01
CA ALA A 123 -23.72 -0.21 -12.19
C ALA A 123 -23.62 1.00 -11.28
N ALA A 124 -23.33 0.80 -10.00
CA ALA A 124 -23.18 1.87 -9.02
C ALA A 124 -22.42 1.38 -7.79
N SER A 125 -22.04 2.31 -6.92
CA SER A 125 -21.56 2.06 -5.57
C SER A 125 -22.43 2.81 -4.57
N PHE A 126 -22.53 2.32 -3.34
CA PHE A 126 -23.28 3.00 -2.28
C PHE A 126 -22.60 2.78 -0.94
N ARG A 127 -22.94 3.62 0.05
CA ARG A 127 -22.52 3.45 1.43
C ARG A 127 -23.69 2.90 2.26
N ALA A 128 -23.48 1.79 2.95
CA ALA A 128 -24.52 1.18 3.78
C ALA A 128 -24.87 2.10 4.97
N PRO A 129 -26.14 2.46 5.17
CA PRO A 129 -26.55 3.34 6.26
C PRO A 129 -26.65 2.62 7.60
N VAL A 130 -26.78 1.30 7.58
CA VAL A 130 -27.03 0.46 8.76
C VAL A 130 -26.20 -0.82 8.71
N SER A 131 -26.06 -1.46 9.87
CA SER A 131 -25.44 -2.77 10.02
C SER A 131 -26.49 -3.86 10.20
N GLY A 132 -26.19 -5.09 9.75
CA GLY A 132 -27.00 -6.28 9.94
C GLY A 132 -27.66 -6.82 8.65
N PRO A 133 -28.41 -7.93 8.77
CA PRO A 133 -29.12 -8.54 7.66
C PRO A 133 -30.28 -7.65 7.23
N THR A 134 -30.14 -6.99 6.08
CA THR A 134 -31.10 -6.00 5.59
C THR A 134 -31.66 -6.40 4.24
N ARG A 135 -32.89 -5.95 3.95
CA ARG A 135 -33.52 -6.20 2.66
C ARG A 135 -33.21 -5.03 1.73
N LEU A 136 -32.50 -5.30 0.63
CA LEU A 136 -32.20 -4.28 -0.36
C LEU A 136 -33.21 -4.36 -1.51
N VAL A 137 -33.92 -3.27 -1.77
CA VAL A 137 -34.93 -3.18 -2.82
C VAL A 137 -34.46 -2.15 -3.83
N CYS A 138 -34.31 -2.55 -5.09
CA CYS A 138 -33.92 -1.64 -6.15
C CYS A 138 -35.06 -1.50 -7.16
N THR A 139 -35.26 -0.28 -7.65
CA THR A 139 -36.20 0.01 -8.73
C THR A 139 -35.48 -0.13 -10.06
N GLY A 140 -35.99 -1.00 -10.93
CA GLY A 140 -35.47 -1.23 -12.28
C GLY A 140 -35.72 -2.64 -12.78
N ASP A 141 -35.33 -2.89 -14.03
CA ASP A 141 -35.62 -4.14 -14.74
C ASP A 141 -34.57 -5.24 -14.52
N ALA A 142 -33.62 -5.03 -13.62
CA ALA A 142 -32.58 -6.01 -13.34
C ALA A 142 -33.17 -7.17 -12.52
N PRO A 143 -33.28 -8.39 -13.09
CA PRO A 143 -33.90 -9.52 -12.39
C PRO A 143 -33.06 -9.97 -11.19
N ARG A 144 -31.74 -9.82 -11.31
CA ARG A 144 -30.75 -10.15 -10.29
C ARG A 144 -29.75 -9.02 -10.17
N LEU A 145 -29.25 -8.81 -8.98
CA LEU A 145 -28.22 -7.83 -8.65
C LEU A 145 -27.17 -8.55 -7.84
N MET A 146 -25.90 -8.25 -8.09
CA MET A 146 -24.83 -8.74 -7.24
C MET A 146 -24.27 -7.57 -6.45
N ILE A 147 -24.17 -7.76 -5.15
CA ILE A 147 -23.57 -6.82 -4.22
C ILE A 147 -22.26 -7.44 -3.76
N ALA A 148 -21.17 -6.69 -3.91
CA ALA A 148 -19.88 -7.07 -3.36
C ALA A 148 -19.39 -5.97 -2.41
N PRO A 149 -18.66 -6.30 -1.34
CA PRO A 149 -17.91 -5.30 -0.62
C PRO A 149 -16.88 -4.62 -1.55
N ASP A 150 -16.46 -3.41 -1.19
CA ASP A 150 -15.40 -2.73 -1.91
C ASP A 150 -14.03 -3.37 -1.61
N ASP A 151 -13.52 -4.15 -2.56
CA ASP A 151 -12.26 -4.88 -2.45
C ASP A 151 -11.03 -3.99 -2.67
N ALA A 152 -11.19 -2.70 -3.01
CA ALA A 152 -10.08 -1.77 -3.26
C ALA A 152 -9.08 -1.70 -2.09
N VAL A 153 -9.57 -1.94 -0.88
CA VAL A 153 -8.77 -2.00 0.35
C VAL A 153 -7.69 -3.09 0.26
N HIS A 154 -8.00 -4.26 -0.31
CA HIS A 154 -7.03 -5.35 -0.47
C HIS A 154 -5.93 -4.99 -1.47
N GLY A 155 -6.29 -4.29 -2.55
CA GLY A 155 -5.31 -3.79 -3.52
C GLY A 155 -4.35 -2.77 -2.90
N LEU A 156 -4.88 -1.82 -2.11
CA LEU A 156 -4.08 -0.84 -1.37
C LEU A 156 -3.17 -1.51 -0.32
N LEU A 157 -3.68 -2.50 0.42
CA LEU A 157 -2.90 -3.30 1.36
C LEU A 157 -1.76 -4.05 0.66
N GLY A 158 -2.04 -4.70 -0.47
CA GLY A 158 -1.03 -5.39 -1.27
C GLY A 158 0.06 -4.43 -1.76
N LEU A 159 -0.32 -3.25 -2.25
CA LEU A 159 0.61 -2.19 -2.63
C LEU A 159 1.47 -1.71 -1.45
N ALA A 160 0.86 -1.52 -0.29
CA ALA A 160 1.58 -1.13 0.92
C ALA A 160 2.60 -2.20 1.35
N VAL A 161 2.24 -3.49 1.29
CA VAL A 161 3.16 -4.61 1.56
C VAL A 161 4.31 -4.64 0.55
N LEU A 162 4.04 -4.48 -0.74
CA LEU A 162 5.07 -4.42 -1.78
C LEU A 162 6.02 -3.24 -1.57
N ALA A 163 5.49 -2.06 -1.25
CA ALA A 163 6.30 -0.89 -0.93
C ALA A 163 7.18 -1.13 0.31
N ALA A 164 6.62 -1.73 1.37
CA ALA A 164 7.36 -2.08 2.57
C ALA A 164 8.48 -3.10 2.28
N LEU A 165 8.21 -4.12 1.46
CA LEU A 165 9.21 -5.09 1.02
C LEU A 165 10.33 -4.43 0.20
N ALA A 166 9.97 -3.54 -0.74
CA ALA A 166 10.94 -2.81 -1.55
C ALA A 166 11.85 -1.93 -0.68
N MET A 167 11.29 -1.19 0.27
CA MET A 167 12.05 -0.37 1.22
C MET A 167 12.95 -1.21 2.12
N THR A 168 12.44 -2.33 2.64
CA THR A 168 13.21 -3.25 3.48
C THR A 168 14.36 -3.89 2.69
N GLY A 169 14.10 -4.30 1.44
CA GLY A 169 15.11 -4.83 0.53
C GLY A 169 16.21 -3.80 0.23
N ALA A 170 15.84 -2.55 -0.07
CA ALA A 170 16.79 -1.47 -0.28
C ALA A 170 17.66 -1.21 0.97
N GLY A 171 17.04 -1.22 2.16
CA GLY A 171 17.74 -1.12 3.44
C GLY A 171 18.76 -2.25 3.64
N ALA A 172 18.38 -3.50 3.37
CA ALA A 172 19.27 -4.66 3.47
C ALA A 172 20.46 -4.58 2.50
N VAL A 173 20.22 -4.21 1.23
CA VAL A 173 21.28 -3.99 0.24
C VAL A 173 22.24 -2.89 0.71
N GLY A 174 21.70 -1.78 1.21
CA GLY A 174 22.51 -0.71 1.79
C GLY A 174 23.40 -1.20 2.93
N PHE A 175 22.85 -2.03 3.82
CA PHE A 175 23.61 -2.63 4.92
C PHE A 175 24.74 -3.55 4.44
N VAL A 176 24.47 -4.39 3.42
CA VAL A 176 25.48 -5.27 2.81
C VAL A 176 26.60 -4.44 2.18
N VAL A 177 26.27 -3.38 1.42
CA VAL A 177 27.26 -2.50 0.80
C VAL A 177 28.15 -1.83 1.85
N ILE A 178 27.55 -1.30 2.93
CA ILE A 178 28.30 -0.71 4.05
C ILE A 178 29.23 -1.75 4.69
N PHE A 179 28.72 -2.96 4.92
CA PHE A 179 29.48 -4.05 5.53
C PHE A 179 30.66 -4.51 4.67
N VAL A 180 30.45 -4.71 3.37
CA VAL A 180 31.50 -5.07 2.40
C VAL A 180 32.53 -3.96 2.32
N ARG A 181 32.12 -2.70 2.19
CA ARG A 181 33.03 -1.55 2.22
C ARG A 181 33.87 -1.55 3.49
N ARG A 182 33.26 -1.71 4.66
CA ARG A 182 33.98 -1.74 5.95
C ARG A 182 34.98 -2.89 6.04
N ARG A 183 34.64 -4.09 5.54
CA ARG A 183 35.58 -5.23 5.48
C ARG A 183 36.75 -4.95 4.55
N LEU A 184 36.51 -4.35 3.37
CA LEU A 184 37.56 -3.96 2.44
C LEU A 184 38.49 -2.90 3.04
N THR A 185 37.95 -1.88 3.73
CA THR A 185 38.78 -0.88 4.42
C THR A 185 39.62 -1.51 5.52
N ARG A 186 39.04 -2.41 6.32
CA ARG A 186 39.80 -3.15 7.36
C ARG A 186 40.90 -4.01 6.75
N ARG A 187 40.65 -4.69 5.62
CA ARG A 187 41.66 -5.49 4.92
C ARG A 187 42.79 -4.60 4.37
N ARG A 188 42.49 -3.46 3.76
CA ARG A 188 43.52 -2.52 3.28
C ARG A 188 44.40 -1.99 4.42
N LEU A 189 43.79 -1.67 5.57
CA LEU A 189 44.54 -1.23 6.75
C LEU A 189 45.39 -2.34 7.38
N ALA A 190 44.95 -3.60 7.30
CA ALA A 190 45.68 -4.75 7.85
C ALA A 190 46.81 -5.26 6.93
N TYR A 191 46.65 -5.16 5.61
CA TYR A 191 47.61 -5.68 4.61
C TYR A 191 48.46 -4.60 3.92
N GLY A 192 48.31 -3.32 4.26
CA GLY A 192 49.19 -2.25 3.77
C GLY A 192 49.18 -2.07 2.24
N LEU A 193 48.11 -2.47 1.56
CA LEU A 193 47.93 -2.27 0.12
C LEU A 193 47.10 -0.99 -0.14
N PRO A 194 47.52 -0.12 -1.09
CA PRO A 194 46.79 1.10 -1.44
C PRO A 194 45.34 0.84 -1.92
#